data_AF-A0A3M1LN15-F1
#
_entry.id   AF-A0A3M1LN15-F1
#
_cell.length_a   1.000
_cell.length_b   1.000
_cell.length_c   1.000
_cell.angle_alpha   90.00
_cell.angle_beta   90.00
_cell.angle_gamma   90.00
#
_symmetry.space_group_name_H-M   'P 1'
#
loop_
_entity.id
_entity.type
_entity.pdbx_description
1 polymer ?
#
loop_
_entity_poly.entity_id
_entity_poly.type
_entity_poly.pdbx_seq_one_letter_code
_entity_poly.pdbx_strand_id
1 'polypeptide(L)'
;MTRDELFQAILRKRSFLCIGLDPDPERLPPHLLEEPDPLFSFNRQIIDATHDLCVAYKPNLAFYEARGSAGWEALEKTVRHIRSKGEHLVIADAKRGDIGNTARHYARAFFHTLGADALTVAPYMGRDSVQPFLEFPGKWVVLLALTSNPGSA
;
A
#
# COMPACT_ATOMS: atom_id res chain seq x y z
N MET A 1 7.82 8.83 -5.15
CA MET A 1 8.60 9.51 -4.10
C MET A 1 10.02 8.97 -4.10
N THR A 2 11.04 9.84 -4.16
CA THR A 2 12.48 9.47 -4.08
C THR A 2 12.95 9.34 -2.63
N ARG A 3 14.18 8.83 -2.41
CA ARG A 3 14.76 8.71 -1.07
C ARG A 3 14.89 10.07 -0.39
N ASP A 4 15.36 11.06 -1.14
CA ASP A 4 15.62 12.39 -0.61
C ASP A 4 14.29 13.10 -0.30
N GLU A 5 13.26 12.94 -1.14
CA GLU A 5 11.89 13.42 -0.84
C GLU A 5 11.33 12.80 0.45
N LEU A 6 11.47 11.47 0.63
CA LEU A 6 11.01 10.79 1.84
C LEU A 6 11.77 11.29 3.08
N PHE A 7 13.09 11.44 2.98
CA PHE A 7 13.91 11.96 4.07
C PHE A 7 13.50 13.38 4.47
N GLN A 8 13.27 14.26 3.49
CA GLN A 8 12.78 15.62 3.77
C GLN A 8 11.37 15.61 4.38
N ALA A 9 10.48 14.71 3.94
CA ALA A 9 9.17 14.55 4.55
C ALA A 9 9.26 14.11 6.02
N ILE A 10 10.15 13.17 6.34
CA ILE A 10 10.44 12.73 7.72
C ILE A 10 10.91 13.90 8.57
N LEU A 11 11.88 14.70 8.10
CA LEU A 11 12.39 15.85 8.85
C LEU A 11 11.31 16.91 9.09
N ARG A 12 10.54 17.25 8.05
CA ARG A 12 9.47 18.26 8.11
C ARG A 12 8.36 17.84 9.07
N LYS A 13 7.91 16.58 9.01
CA LYS A 13 6.84 16.03 9.85
C LYS A 13 7.33 15.55 11.21
N ARG A 14 8.64 15.45 11.40
CA ARG A 14 9.29 14.85 12.59
C ARG A 14 8.72 13.47 12.90
N SER A 15 8.51 12.67 11.86
CA SER A 15 7.75 11.43 11.95
C SER A 15 8.28 10.39 10.98
N PHE A 16 8.38 9.15 11.47
CA PHE A 16 8.61 7.95 10.65
C PHE A 16 7.31 7.15 10.47
N LEU A 17 6.17 7.71 10.90
CA LEU A 17 4.91 6.98 10.97
C LEU A 17 4.45 6.54 9.59
N CYS A 18 4.18 5.24 9.47
CA CYS A 18 3.52 4.61 8.35
C CYS A 18 2.18 4.06 8.83
N ILE A 19 1.07 4.55 8.26
CA ILE A 19 -0.27 4.18 8.69
C ILE A 19 -0.81 3.04 7.81
N GLY A 20 -1.19 1.93 8.43
CA GLY A 20 -1.88 0.84 7.75
C GLY A 20 -3.33 1.22 7.41
N LEU A 21 -3.80 0.80 6.24
CA LEU A 21 -5.17 1.04 5.76
C LEU A 21 -5.82 -0.31 5.44
N ASP A 22 -6.36 -0.91 6.49
CA ASP A 22 -6.77 -2.31 6.54
C ASP A 22 -8.27 -2.37 6.91
N PRO A 23 -9.18 -1.96 6.00
CA PRO A 23 -10.61 -1.80 6.29
C PRO A 23 -11.31 -3.16 6.39
N ASP A 24 -11.22 -3.80 7.57
CA ASP A 24 -11.93 -5.04 7.89
C ASP A 24 -13.44 -4.77 8.01
N PRO A 25 -14.28 -5.30 7.09
CA PRO A 25 -15.73 -5.07 7.10
C PRO A 25 -16.40 -5.46 8.43
N GLU A 26 -15.89 -6.48 9.12
CA GLU A 26 -16.47 -6.95 10.38
C GLU A 26 -16.17 -6.02 11.56
N ARG A 27 -15.20 -5.11 11.39
CA ARG A 27 -14.72 -4.18 12.42
C ARG A 27 -15.01 -2.73 12.07
N LEU A 28 -15.71 -2.47 10.97
CA LEU A 28 -16.10 -1.12 10.60
C LEU A 28 -17.11 -0.56 11.62
N PRO A 29 -16.97 0.72 12.01
CA PRO A 29 -17.99 1.42 12.78
C PRO A 29 -19.38 1.30 12.11
N PRO A 30 -20.47 1.01 12.85
CA PRO A 30 -21.79 0.77 12.25
C PRO A 30 -22.27 1.89 11.33
N HIS A 31 -22.00 3.15 11.68
CA HIS A 31 -22.40 4.31 10.87
C HIS A 31 -21.75 4.37 9.48
N LEU A 32 -20.63 3.65 9.26
CA LEU A 32 -19.97 3.59 7.94
C LEU A 32 -20.52 2.47 7.06
N LEU A 33 -21.22 1.50 7.62
CA LEU A 33 -21.79 0.38 6.85
C LEU A 33 -22.91 0.86 5.92
N GLU A 34 -23.51 2.01 6.21
CA GLU A 34 -24.57 2.64 5.42
C GLU A 34 -24.02 3.52 4.28
N GLU A 35 -22.72 3.78 4.26
CA GLU A 35 -22.09 4.55 3.18
C GLU A 35 -22.09 3.74 1.87
N PRO A 36 -22.18 4.39 0.69
CA PRO A 36 -22.13 3.70 -0.61
C PRO A 36 -20.83 2.90 -0.83
N ASP A 37 -19.74 3.34 -0.20
CA ASP A 37 -18.44 2.67 -0.23
C ASP A 37 -17.84 2.67 1.19
N PRO A 38 -18.19 1.70 2.04
CA PRO A 38 -17.76 1.65 3.44
C PRO A 38 -16.24 1.55 3.60
N LEU A 39 -15.57 0.78 2.72
CA LEU A 39 -14.12 0.60 2.74
C LEU A 39 -13.40 1.92 2.47
N PHE A 40 -13.79 2.61 1.40
CA PHE A 40 -13.23 3.92 1.08
C PHE A 40 -13.56 4.94 2.18
N SER A 41 -14.80 4.96 2.67
CA SER A 41 -15.24 5.94 3.68
C SER A 41 -14.45 5.82 4.98
N PHE A 42 -14.20 4.59 5.44
CA PHE A 42 -13.34 4.33 6.60
C PHE A 42 -11.92 4.84 6.39
N ASN A 43 -11.28 4.46 5.29
CA ASN A 43 -9.92 4.90 5.00
C ASN A 43 -9.83 6.42 4.80
N ARG A 44 -10.82 7.03 4.13
CA ARG A 44 -10.90 8.47 3.92
C ARG A 44 -10.83 9.21 5.25
N GLN A 45 -11.63 8.80 6.23
CA GLN A 45 -11.62 9.41 7.56
C GLN A 45 -10.28 9.26 8.27
N ILE A 46 -9.64 8.08 8.19
CA ILE A 46 -8.29 7.87 8.73
C ILE A 46 -7.29 8.82 8.06
N ILE A 47 -7.30 8.88 6.73
CA ILE A 47 -6.38 9.72 5.97
C ILE A 47 -6.60 11.20 6.32
N ASP A 48 -7.85 11.66 6.32
CA ASP A 48 -8.19 13.05 6.64
C ASP A 48 -7.67 13.45 8.02
N ALA A 49 -7.81 12.56 9.02
CA ALA A 49 -7.38 12.80 10.38
C ALA A 49 -5.87 12.65 10.63
N THR A 50 -5.10 12.10 9.68
CA THR A 50 -3.70 11.68 9.95
C THR A 50 -2.67 12.12 8.91
N HIS A 51 -3.10 12.70 7.79
CA HIS A 51 -2.20 13.06 6.69
C HIS A 51 -1.14 14.09 7.08
N ASP A 52 -1.33 14.88 8.14
CA ASP A 52 -0.31 15.78 8.67
C ASP A 52 0.73 15.04 9.53
N LEU A 53 0.38 13.90 10.12
CA LEU A 53 1.17 13.14 11.09
C LEU A 53 2.09 12.06 10.49
N CYS A 54 1.74 11.52 9.32
CA CYS A 54 2.46 10.39 8.72
C CYS A 54 3.24 10.77 7.45
N VAL A 55 4.26 9.97 7.13
CA VAL A 55 5.03 10.06 5.88
C VAL A 55 4.59 9.03 4.85
N ALA A 56 3.92 7.97 5.30
CA ALA A 56 3.52 6.87 4.45
C ALA A 56 2.15 6.31 4.83
N TYR A 57 1.45 5.80 3.82
CA TYR A 57 0.26 4.97 3.97
C TYR A 57 0.53 3.60 3.34
N LYS A 58 0.08 2.55 4.01
CA LYS A 58 0.29 1.17 3.60
C LYS A 58 -1.02 0.39 3.55
N PRO A 59 -1.82 0.54 2.48
CA PRO A 59 -2.98 -0.33 2.28
C PRO A 59 -2.56 -1.79 2.11
N ASN A 60 -3.15 -2.67 2.92
CA ASN A 60 -2.97 -4.11 2.79
C ASN A 60 -4.02 -4.70 1.85
N LEU A 61 -3.55 -5.29 0.75
CA LEU A 61 -4.42 -5.66 -0.37
C LEU A 61 -5.44 -6.74 -0.03
N ALA A 62 -5.16 -7.60 0.95
CA ALA A 62 -6.07 -8.67 1.33
C ALA A 62 -7.48 -8.14 1.70
N PHE A 63 -7.56 -7.00 2.38
CA PHE A 63 -8.83 -6.38 2.79
C PHE A 63 -9.66 -5.84 1.63
N TYR A 64 -9.01 -5.49 0.52
CA TYR A 64 -9.67 -5.00 -0.69
C TYR A 64 -10.00 -6.16 -1.62
N GLU A 65 -9.05 -7.07 -1.86
CA GLU A 65 -9.23 -8.23 -2.74
C GLU A 65 -10.37 -9.15 -2.30
N ALA A 66 -10.62 -9.27 -1.00
CA ALA A 66 -11.75 -10.00 -0.44
C ALA A 66 -13.12 -9.49 -0.93
N ARG A 67 -13.20 -8.27 -1.50
CA ARG A 67 -14.42 -7.66 -2.05
C ARG A 67 -14.47 -7.65 -3.58
N GLY A 68 -13.57 -8.35 -4.25
CA GLY A 68 -13.52 -8.43 -5.71
C GLY A 68 -13.28 -7.06 -6.36
N SER A 69 -13.95 -6.80 -7.49
CA SER A 69 -13.77 -5.54 -8.24
C SER A 69 -14.13 -4.29 -7.43
N ALA A 70 -15.19 -4.36 -6.62
CA ALA A 70 -15.61 -3.25 -5.76
C ALA A 70 -14.53 -2.86 -4.74
N GLY A 71 -13.77 -3.84 -4.23
CA GLY A 71 -12.63 -3.58 -3.36
C GLY A 71 -11.46 -2.92 -4.07
N TRP A 72 -11.16 -3.34 -5.31
CA TRP A 72 -10.16 -2.64 -6.13
C TRP A 72 -10.56 -1.19 -6.41
N GLU A 73 -11.82 -0.94 -6.76
CA GLU A 73 -12.34 0.42 -6.96
C GLU A 73 -12.18 1.27 -5.68
N ALA A 74 -12.51 0.72 -4.51
CA ALA A 74 -12.34 1.38 -3.23
C ALA A 74 -10.85 1.68 -2.94
N LEU A 75 -9.94 0.77 -3.31
CA LEU A 75 -8.52 1.03 -3.17
C LEU A 75 -8.03 2.14 -4.10
N GLU A 76 -8.43 2.14 -5.38
CA GLU A 76 -8.06 3.20 -6.32
C GLU A 76 -8.53 4.57 -5.81
N LYS A 77 -9.76 4.65 -5.28
CA LYS A 77 -10.26 5.85 -4.60
C LYS A 77 -9.40 6.22 -3.39
N THR A 78 -9.02 5.23 -2.57
CA THR A 78 -8.16 5.43 -1.39
C THR A 78 -6.79 6.00 -1.79
N VAL A 79 -6.12 5.41 -2.77
CA VAL A 79 -4.81 5.89 -3.26
C VAL A 79 -4.94 7.28 -3.86
N ARG A 80 -5.96 7.55 -4.67
CA ARG A 80 -6.23 8.89 -5.21
C ARG A 80 -6.44 9.92 -4.10
N HIS A 81 -7.16 9.55 -3.04
CA HIS A 81 -7.40 10.42 -1.88
C HIS A 81 -6.10 10.73 -1.13
N ILE A 82 -5.24 9.73 -0.89
CA ILE A 82 -3.91 9.94 -0.29
C ILE A 82 -3.11 10.97 -1.10
N ARG A 83 -3.09 10.84 -2.44
CA ARG A 83 -2.39 11.80 -3.32
C ARG A 83 -2.95 13.21 -3.22
N SER A 84 -4.26 13.36 -3.00
CA SER A 84 -4.89 14.67 -2.84
C SER A 84 -4.46 15.40 -1.55
N LYS A 85 -3.93 14.67 -0.56
CA LYS A 85 -3.45 15.24 0.71
C LYS A 85 -1.98 15.66 0.69
N GLY A 86 -1.29 15.43 -0.42
CA GLY A 86 0.10 15.84 -0.63
C GLY A 86 1.05 14.65 -0.77
N GLU A 87 2.32 14.92 -0.48
CA GLU A 87 3.40 13.96 -0.69
C GLU A 87 3.46 12.92 0.43
N HIS A 88 2.86 11.76 0.16
CA HIS A 88 2.93 10.56 0.99
C HIS A 88 3.49 9.40 0.19
N LEU A 89 4.35 8.60 0.81
CA LEU A 89 4.75 7.32 0.23
C LEU A 89 3.57 6.34 0.31
N VAL A 90 3.10 5.84 -0.84
CA VAL A 90 2.06 4.80 -0.87
C VAL A 90 2.71 3.43 -1.06
N ILE A 91 2.59 2.59 -0.04
CA ILE A 91 3.14 1.23 -0.02
C ILE A 91 2.01 0.22 -0.20
N ALA A 92 1.94 -0.41 -1.38
CA ALA A 92 1.05 -1.54 -1.60
C ALA A 92 1.56 -2.76 -0.82
N ASP A 93 0.88 -3.15 0.25
CA ASP A 93 1.24 -4.35 1.01
C ASP A 93 0.54 -5.58 0.43
N ALA A 94 1.15 -6.15 -0.62
CA ALA A 94 0.59 -7.21 -1.45
C ALA A 94 1.33 -8.54 -1.33
N LYS A 95 2.57 -8.53 -0.81
CA LYS A 95 3.43 -9.70 -0.61
C LYS A 95 3.56 -10.57 -1.88
N ARG A 96 3.61 -9.94 -3.06
CA ARG A 96 3.66 -10.66 -4.33
C ARG A 96 5.02 -11.35 -4.51
N GLY A 97 5.02 -12.48 -5.19
CA GLY A 97 6.24 -13.20 -5.56
C GLY A 97 5.87 -14.22 -6.62
N ASP A 98 6.50 -14.12 -7.78
CA ASP A 98 6.29 -15.02 -8.91
C ASP A 98 7.49 -14.88 -9.87
N ILE A 99 7.58 -15.69 -10.91
CA ILE A 99 8.69 -15.67 -11.87
C ILE A 99 8.44 -14.76 -13.07
N GLY A 100 9.52 -14.14 -13.55
CA GLY A 100 9.64 -13.57 -14.89
C GLY A 100 8.44 -12.71 -15.33
N ASN A 101 7.67 -13.21 -16.30
CA ASN A 101 6.58 -12.45 -16.91
C ASN A 101 5.44 -12.16 -15.93
N THR A 102 5.09 -13.09 -15.04
CA THR A 102 3.99 -12.91 -14.09
C THR A 102 4.31 -11.81 -13.09
N ALA A 103 5.54 -11.78 -12.57
CA ALA A 103 6.01 -10.71 -11.69
C ALA A 103 6.00 -9.33 -12.37
N ARG A 104 6.32 -9.23 -13.67
CA ARG A 104 6.16 -7.97 -14.43
C ARG A 104 4.72 -7.49 -14.49
N HIS A 105 3.75 -8.40 -14.64
CA HIS A 105 2.34 -8.02 -14.60
C HIS A 105 1.89 -7.55 -13.22
N TYR A 106 2.36 -8.18 -12.14
CA TYR A 106 2.15 -7.64 -10.79
C TYR A 106 2.76 -6.25 -10.64
N ALA A 107 4.02 -6.07 -11.03
CA ALA A 107 4.68 -4.76 -10.96
C ALA A 107 3.90 -3.68 -11.74
N ARG A 108 3.40 -4.00 -12.93
CA ARG A 108 2.56 -3.09 -13.73
C ARG A 108 1.25 -2.76 -13.03
N ALA A 109 0.56 -3.75 -12.46
CA ALA A 109 -0.69 -3.53 -11.73
C ALA A 109 -0.49 -2.53 -10.57
N PHE A 110 0.57 -2.69 -9.78
CA PHE A 110 0.79 -1.87 -8.60
C PHE A 110 1.45 -0.52 -8.90
N PHE A 111 2.47 -0.48 -9.76
CA PHE A 111 3.24 0.74 -10.00
C PHE A 111 2.64 1.65 -11.06
N HIS A 112 1.99 1.09 -12.09
CA HIS A 112 1.41 1.84 -13.20
C HIS A 112 -0.10 2.04 -13.03
N THR A 113 -0.87 0.96 -12.86
CA THR A 113 -2.35 1.07 -12.76
C THR A 113 -2.77 1.69 -11.44
N LEU A 114 -2.33 1.12 -10.31
CA LEU A 114 -2.67 1.65 -8.99
C LEU A 114 -1.89 2.94 -8.64
N GLY A 115 -0.67 3.10 -9.17
CA GLY A 115 0.16 4.27 -8.90
C GLY A 115 0.83 4.26 -7.52
N ALA A 116 1.08 3.08 -6.94
CA ALA A 116 1.85 2.94 -5.70
C ALA A 116 3.32 3.38 -5.91
N ASP A 117 3.96 3.86 -4.85
CA ASP A 117 5.41 4.15 -4.85
C ASP A 117 6.24 2.92 -4.51
N ALA A 118 5.69 2.07 -3.63
CA ALA A 118 6.36 0.90 -3.10
C ALA A 118 5.44 -0.33 -3.11
N LEU A 119 6.03 -1.53 -3.16
CA LEU A 119 5.34 -2.81 -3.11
C LEU A 119 6.06 -3.78 -2.18
N THR A 120 5.32 -4.51 -1.33
CA THR A 120 5.90 -5.62 -0.57
C THR A 120 6.01 -6.87 -1.44
N VAL A 121 7.18 -7.51 -1.42
CA VAL A 121 7.52 -8.66 -2.28
C VAL A 121 8.08 -9.81 -1.45
N ALA A 122 7.60 -11.03 -1.71
CA ALA A 122 8.07 -12.25 -1.07
C ALA A 122 9.22 -12.86 -1.89
N PRO A 123 10.48 -12.87 -1.39
CA PRO A 123 11.65 -13.28 -2.18
C PRO A 123 11.90 -14.80 -2.18
N TYR A 124 10.93 -15.62 -1.76
CA TYR A 124 11.11 -17.05 -1.54
C TYR A 124 11.61 -17.79 -2.78
N MET A 125 11.14 -17.39 -3.97
CA MET A 125 11.52 -18.00 -5.26
C MET A 125 12.85 -17.48 -5.82
N GLY A 126 13.64 -16.76 -5.00
CA GLY A 126 14.95 -16.24 -5.37
C GLY A 126 14.93 -14.92 -6.12
N ARG A 127 16.12 -14.46 -6.55
CA ARG A 127 16.33 -13.15 -7.18
C ARG A 127 15.44 -12.91 -8.40
N ASP A 128 15.18 -13.93 -9.20
CA ASP A 128 14.41 -13.83 -10.44
C ASP A 128 12.94 -13.50 -10.19
N SER A 129 12.45 -13.72 -8.97
CA SER A 129 11.11 -13.30 -8.54
C SER A 129 11.03 -11.86 -8.06
N VAL A 130 12.18 -11.23 -7.79
CA VAL A 130 12.29 -9.85 -7.30
C VAL A 130 12.67 -8.89 -8.43
N GLN A 131 13.60 -9.31 -9.29
CA GLN A 131 14.19 -8.46 -10.34
C GLN A 131 13.14 -7.75 -11.23
N PRO A 132 12.03 -8.39 -11.65
CA PRO A 132 10.98 -7.72 -12.42
C PRO A 132 10.39 -6.47 -11.77
N PHE A 133 10.34 -6.41 -10.43
CA PHE A 133 9.84 -5.24 -9.72
C PHE A 133 10.86 -4.10 -9.68
N LEU A 134 12.15 -4.42 -9.74
CA LEU A 134 13.26 -3.45 -9.75
C LEU A 134 13.47 -2.79 -11.13
N GLU A 135 12.87 -3.32 -12.18
CA GLU A 135 12.89 -2.74 -13.54
C GLU A 135 12.06 -1.45 -13.65
N PHE A 136 11.29 -1.09 -12.62
CA PHE A 136 10.44 0.10 -12.59
C PHE A 136 11.16 1.27 -11.91
N PRO A 137 11.71 2.24 -12.68
CA PRO A 137 12.52 3.31 -12.11
C PRO A 137 11.70 4.20 -11.17
N GLY A 138 12.33 4.64 -10.08
CA GLY A 138 11.70 5.50 -9.07
C GLY A 138 10.66 4.79 -8.19
N LYS A 139 10.56 3.45 -8.28
CA LYS A 139 9.72 2.62 -7.42
C LYS A 139 10.55 1.88 -6.40
N TRP A 140 9.91 1.51 -5.29
CA TRP A 140 10.54 0.83 -4.17
C TRP A 140 10.01 -0.60 -4.04
N VAL A 141 10.91 -1.50 -3.66
CA VAL A 141 10.56 -2.90 -3.37
C VAL A 141 10.93 -3.19 -1.92
N VAL A 142 9.94 -3.56 -1.11
CA VAL A 142 10.12 -3.91 0.30
C VAL A 142 10.08 -5.42 0.42
N LEU A 143 11.26 -6.04 0.58
CA LEU A 143 11.36 -7.50 0.68
C LEU A 143 10.92 -7.99 2.05
N LEU A 144 10.15 -9.08 2.06
CA LEU A 144 9.92 -9.83 3.28
C LEU A 144 11.24 -10.52 3.69
N ALA A 145 11.77 -10.15 4.84
CA ALA A 145 12.97 -10.75 5.42
C ALA A 145 12.62 -11.51 6.71
N LEU A 146 12.13 -10.78 7.71
CA LEU A 146 11.59 -11.35 8.96
C LEU A 146 10.19 -10.75 9.18
N THR A 147 9.17 -11.62 9.23
CA THR A 147 7.79 -11.22 9.47
C THR A 147 7.47 -11.22 10.98
N SER A 148 6.34 -10.62 11.36
CA SER A 148 6.00 -10.41 12.78
C SER A 148 5.19 -11.55 13.41
N ASN A 149 4.83 -12.58 12.64
CA ASN A 149 3.99 -13.67 13.11
C ASN A 149 4.79 -14.71 13.91
N PRO A 150 4.19 -15.45 14.85
CA PRO A 150 4.88 -16.48 15.63
C PRO A 150 5.62 -17.55 14.80
N GLY A 151 5.12 -17.84 13.59
CA GLY A 151 5.69 -18.84 12.69
C GLY A 151 6.94 -18.40 11.91
N SER A 152 7.50 -17.23 12.19
CA SER A 152 8.73 -16.74 11.54
C SER A 152 10.00 -16.93 12.38
N ALA A 153 9.86 -17.45 13.60
CA ALA A 153 10.94 -17.67 14.56
C ALA A 153 11.72 -18.96 14.26
#